data_AF-A0ABD1F5P3-F1
#
_entry.id   AF-A0ABD1F5P3-F1
#
_cell.length_a   1.000
_cell.length_b   1.000
_cell.length_c   1.000
_cell.angle_alpha   90.00
_cell.angle_beta   90.00
_cell.angle_gamma   90.00
#
_symmetry.space_group_name_H-M   'P 1'
#
loop_
_entity.id
_entity.type
_entity.pdbx_description
1 polymer ?
#
loop_
_entity_poly.entity_id
_entity_poly.type
_entity_poly.pdbx_seq_one_letter_code
_entity_poly.pdbx_strand_id
1 'polypeptide(L)'
;MFTRQSLTISKYLEEFQGLVHFLYIDRNTHRITTPSLDMQAHKAEFIRQKIWSMIDFAYSHLKEGHSAIIWKGDTFTYGYFLWFEDSDGEHLKISAIQKIPDKCPGILGVDYYTKLKAMYFPKISAAKIRIYELFVMNLGIVSASALLQQAKKLSSTIWDLKGFPNNAIDLL
;
A
#
# COMPACT_ATOMS: atom_id res chain seq x y z
N MET A 1 -4.53 -25.48 -5.54
CA MET A 1 -3.68 -25.33 -6.73
C MET A 1 -3.64 -23.85 -7.07
N PHE A 2 -2.70 -23.09 -6.50
CA PHE A 2 -2.58 -21.64 -6.67
C PHE A 2 -1.40 -21.32 -7.58
N THR A 3 -1.62 -21.36 -8.88
CA THR A 3 -0.54 -21.12 -9.86
C THR A 3 -1.13 -20.44 -11.09
N ARG A 4 -1.28 -19.10 -11.03
CA ARG A 4 -1.34 -18.25 -12.23
C ARG A 4 -1.19 -16.73 -12.01
N GLN A 5 -1.20 -16.23 -10.77
CA GLN A 5 -1.03 -14.78 -10.51
C GLN A 5 0.42 -14.35 -10.23
N SER A 6 1.32 -15.27 -9.87
CA SER A 6 2.72 -14.93 -9.52
C SER A 6 3.55 -14.43 -10.72
N LEU A 7 3.36 -15.00 -11.91
CA LEU A 7 4.11 -14.66 -13.12
C LEU A 7 3.89 -13.21 -13.60
N THR A 8 2.71 -12.62 -13.38
CA THR A 8 2.45 -11.22 -13.73
C THR A 8 3.05 -10.26 -12.71
N ILE A 9 3.14 -10.67 -11.44
CA ILE A 9 3.58 -9.79 -10.35
C ILE A 9 5.11 -9.62 -10.36
N SER A 10 5.87 -10.64 -10.74
CA SER A 10 7.34 -10.50 -10.87
C SER A 10 7.75 -9.55 -12.00
N LYS A 11 6.93 -9.40 -13.06
CA LYS A 11 7.17 -8.42 -14.13
C LYS A 11 7.20 -6.97 -13.62
N TYR A 12 6.47 -6.65 -12.55
CA TYR A 12 6.53 -5.29 -11.99
C TYR A 12 7.93 -4.94 -11.49
N LEU A 13 8.67 -5.90 -10.91
CA LEU A 13 10.04 -5.65 -10.45
C LEU A 13 10.98 -5.32 -11.62
N GLU A 14 10.69 -5.84 -12.81
CA GLU A 14 11.45 -5.57 -14.03
C GLU A 14 11.11 -4.21 -14.65
N GLU A 15 9.84 -3.77 -14.57
CA GLU A 15 9.38 -2.48 -15.09
C GLU A 15 9.78 -1.27 -14.22
N PHE A 16 10.05 -1.51 -12.94
CA PHE A 16 10.29 -0.48 -11.95
C PHE A 16 11.75 -0.50 -11.46
N GLN A 17 12.60 0.34 -12.07
CA GLN A 17 14.01 0.40 -11.73
C GLN A 17 14.22 0.64 -10.22
N GLY A 18 14.99 -0.26 -9.59
CA GLY A 18 15.32 -0.17 -8.18
C GLY A 18 14.21 -0.58 -7.21
N LEU A 19 13.04 -1.05 -7.70
CA LEU A 19 12.02 -1.67 -6.85
C LEU A 19 12.49 -3.06 -6.44
N VAL A 20 12.52 -3.30 -5.14
CA VAL A 20 12.96 -4.59 -4.56
C VAL A 20 11.74 -5.41 -4.17
N HIS A 21 10.74 -4.77 -3.55
CA HIS A 21 9.52 -5.44 -3.12
C HIS A 21 8.39 -4.45 -2.87
N PHE A 22 7.15 -4.94 -2.88
CA PHE A 22 5.99 -4.14 -2.46
C PHE A 22 4.90 -5.01 -1.84
N LEU A 23 4.04 -4.39 -1.04
CA LEU A 23 2.80 -4.98 -0.55
C LEU A 23 1.68 -4.00 -0.84
N TYR A 24 0.74 -4.39 -1.69
CA TYR A 24 -0.50 -3.69 -1.90
C TYR A 24 -1.60 -4.41 -1.13
N ILE A 25 -2.36 -3.69 -0.31
CA ILE A 25 -3.40 -4.27 0.53
C ILE A 25 -4.72 -3.55 0.27
N ASP A 26 -5.71 -4.31 -0.18
CA ASP A 26 -7.11 -3.88 -0.20
C ASP A 26 -7.71 -4.20 1.16
N ARG A 27 -8.02 -3.17 1.95
CA ARG A 27 -8.56 -3.31 3.31
C ARG A 27 -10.07 -3.52 3.34
N ASN A 28 -10.75 -3.44 2.19
CA ASN A 28 -12.16 -3.81 2.08
C ASN A 28 -12.30 -5.33 1.92
N THR A 29 -11.40 -5.97 1.18
CA THR A 29 -11.40 -7.43 0.98
C THR A 29 -10.33 -8.17 1.80
N HIS A 30 -9.48 -7.44 2.50
CA HIS A 30 -8.28 -7.94 3.20
C HIS A 30 -7.33 -8.74 2.30
N ARG A 31 -7.34 -8.46 0.99
CA ARG A 31 -6.49 -9.14 0.00
C ARG A 31 -5.16 -8.41 -0.13
N ILE A 32 -4.09 -9.19 -0.15
CA ILE A 32 -2.72 -8.71 -0.33
C ILE A 32 -2.24 -9.10 -1.73
N THR A 33 -1.62 -8.17 -2.42
CA THR A 33 -0.96 -8.36 -3.70
C THR A 33 0.52 -8.00 -3.52
N THR A 34 1.41 -8.97 -3.73
CA THR A 34 2.84 -8.84 -3.45
C THR A 34 3.63 -9.83 -4.33
N PRO A 35 4.85 -9.50 -4.79
CA PRO A 35 5.66 -10.43 -5.58
C PRO A 35 6.07 -11.64 -4.77
N SER A 36 6.25 -12.78 -5.43
CA SER A 36 6.78 -13.99 -4.78
C SER A 36 8.28 -13.81 -4.51
N LEU A 37 8.74 -14.23 -3.34
CA LEU A 37 10.16 -14.22 -2.97
C LEU A 37 10.87 -15.46 -3.50
N ASP A 38 10.84 -15.64 -4.82
CA ASP A 38 11.44 -16.80 -5.52
C ASP A 38 12.95 -16.60 -5.70
N MET A 39 13.67 -16.47 -4.58
CA MET A 39 15.11 -16.24 -4.52
C MET A 39 15.80 -17.18 -3.52
N GLN A 40 17.14 -17.16 -3.50
CA GLN A 40 17.93 -17.98 -2.57
C GLN A 40 17.48 -17.76 -1.12
N ALA A 41 17.40 -18.84 -0.33
CA ALA A 41 16.75 -18.84 0.99
C ALA A 41 17.26 -17.74 1.94
N HIS A 42 18.58 -17.52 2.00
CA HIS A 42 19.19 -16.49 2.85
C HIS A 42 18.79 -15.06 2.43
N LYS A 43 18.69 -14.79 1.11
CA LYS A 43 18.22 -13.49 0.60
C LYS A 43 16.74 -13.31 0.89
N ALA A 44 15.94 -14.35 0.70
CA ALA A 44 14.51 -14.31 1.00
C ALA A 44 14.25 -14.06 2.49
N GLU A 45 15.05 -14.65 3.39
CA GLU A 45 14.97 -14.40 4.83
C GLU A 45 15.33 -12.95 5.18
N PHE A 46 16.45 -12.43 4.66
CA PHE A 46 16.84 -11.03 4.88
C PHE A 46 15.77 -10.04 4.41
N ILE A 47 15.20 -10.27 3.22
CA ILE A 47 14.13 -9.43 2.68
C ILE A 47 12.87 -9.53 3.55
N ARG A 48 12.49 -10.73 4.01
CA ARG A 48 11.36 -10.89 4.95
C ARG A 48 11.55 -10.11 6.24
N GLN A 49 12.75 -10.16 6.84
CA GLN A 49 13.04 -9.37 8.05
C GLN A 49 12.86 -7.87 7.80
N LYS A 50 13.37 -7.35 6.67
CA LYS A 50 13.21 -5.94 6.32
C LYS A 50 11.75 -5.56 6.05
N ILE A 51 10.96 -6.45 5.44
CA ILE A 51 9.52 -6.24 5.23
C ILE A 51 8.80 -6.10 6.57
N TRP A 52 9.08 -6.98 7.54
CA TRP A 52 8.46 -6.90 8.87
C TRP A 52 8.82 -5.60 9.59
N SER A 53 10.11 -5.23 9.61
CA SER A 53 10.54 -3.96 10.20
C SER A 53 9.90 -2.75 9.51
N MET A 54 9.72 -2.79 8.19
CA MET A 54 9.05 -1.74 7.43
C MET A 54 7.58 -1.61 7.83
N ILE A 55 6.86 -2.73 7.99
CA ILE A 55 5.46 -2.74 8.40
C ILE A 55 5.31 -2.16 9.81
N ASP A 56 6.14 -2.62 10.76
CA ASP A 56 6.09 -2.16 12.15
C ASP A 56 6.33 -0.64 12.25
N PHE A 57 7.32 -0.13 11.51
CA PHE A 57 7.64 1.30 11.46
C PHE A 57 6.52 2.14 10.82
N ALA A 58 5.96 1.67 9.71
CA ALA A 58 4.83 2.35 9.07
C ALA A 58 3.61 2.40 9.98
N TYR A 59 3.33 1.31 10.71
CA TYR A 59 2.21 1.23 11.63
C TYR A 59 2.40 2.06 12.90
N SER A 60 3.62 2.22 13.41
CA SER A 60 3.86 3.18 14.50
C SER A 60 3.53 4.61 14.06
N HIS A 61 3.94 5.01 12.85
CA HIS A 61 3.63 6.35 12.33
C HIS A 61 2.17 6.52 11.91
N LEU A 62 1.50 5.47 11.45
CA LEU A 62 0.07 5.51 11.19
C LEU A 62 -0.73 5.78 12.49
N LYS A 63 -0.31 5.20 13.61
CA LYS A 63 -0.89 5.49 14.94
C LYS A 63 -0.68 6.94 15.39
N GLU A 64 0.29 7.64 14.83
CA GLU A 64 0.54 9.07 15.05
C GLU A 64 -0.20 9.97 14.05
N GLY A 65 -0.79 9.39 13.00
CA GLY A 65 -1.69 10.06 12.05
C GLY A 65 -1.08 10.28 10.70
N HIS A 66 0.13 9.76 10.47
CA HIS A 66 0.79 9.84 9.18
C HIS A 66 0.19 8.79 8.23
N SER A 67 -0.61 9.25 7.27
CA SER A 67 -1.14 8.40 6.20
C SER A 67 -0.14 8.16 5.08
N ALA A 68 0.92 8.94 4.98
CA ALA A 68 1.99 8.74 4.00
C ALA A 68 3.35 9.11 4.59
N ILE A 69 4.33 8.23 4.45
CA ILE A 69 5.71 8.46 4.85
C ILE A 69 6.68 7.83 3.85
N ILE A 70 7.82 8.49 3.64
CA ILE A 70 8.96 7.95 2.91
C ILE A 70 10.17 8.12 3.82
N TRP A 71 10.94 7.06 4.00
CA TRP A 71 12.12 7.10 4.84
C TRP A 71 13.25 6.27 4.25
N LYS A 72 14.48 6.65 4.60
CA LYS A 72 15.69 5.97 4.15
C LYS A 72 16.24 5.14 5.31
N GLY A 73 16.44 3.85 5.08
CA GLY A 73 17.23 3.00 5.95
C GLY A 73 18.64 2.78 5.39
N ASP A 74 19.36 1.84 5.99
CA ASP A 74 20.77 1.60 5.66
C ASP A 74 20.97 1.10 4.22
N THR A 75 20.12 0.16 3.78
CA THR A 75 20.24 -0.51 2.48
C THR A 75 19.14 -0.09 1.50
N PHE A 76 17.97 0.26 2.01
CA PHE A 76 16.77 0.48 1.23
C PHE A 76 16.12 1.82 1.56
N THR A 77 15.44 2.39 0.56
CA THR A 77 14.46 3.46 0.76
C THR A 77 13.09 2.81 0.83
N TYR A 78 12.31 3.16 1.84
CA TYR A 78 10.98 2.61 2.06
C TYR A 78 9.92 3.69 1.88
N GLY A 79 8.72 3.28 1.51
CA GLY A 79 7.56 4.14 1.48
C GLY A 79 6.32 3.40 1.96
N TYR A 80 5.47 4.15 2.64
CA TYR A 80 4.16 3.70 3.07
C TYR A 80 3.12 4.76 2.70
N PHE A 81 2.02 4.30 2.10
CA PHE A 81 0.92 5.14 1.66
C PHE A 81 -0.40 4.48 2.02
N LEU A 82 -1.27 5.22 2.69
CA LEU A 82 -2.66 4.91 2.99
C LEU A 82 -3.52 5.96 2.32
N TRP A 83 -4.46 5.53 1.49
CA TRP A 83 -5.41 6.43 0.85
C TRP A 83 -6.82 5.86 0.88
N PHE A 84 -7.76 6.75 0.60
CA PHE A 84 -9.19 6.49 0.64
C PHE A 84 -9.79 6.84 -0.71
N GLU A 85 -10.67 5.98 -1.20
CA GLU A 85 -11.46 6.23 -2.41
C GLU A 85 -12.94 6.09 -2.06
N ASP A 86 -13.81 6.73 -2.84
CA ASP A 86 -15.25 6.51 -2.76
C ASP A 86 -15.71 5.30 -3.61
N SER A 87 -17.02 5.18 -3.82
CA SER A 87 -17.60 4.13 -4.66
C SER A 87 -17.26 4.28 -6.14
N ASP A 88 -16.98 5.50 -6.57
CA ASP A 88 -16.74 5.89 -7.95
C ASP A 88 -15.24 5.87 -8.30
N GLY A 89 -14.37 5.67 -7.29
CA GLY A 89 -12.92 5.58 -7.43
C GLY A 89 -12.21 6.94 -7.26
N GLU A 90 -12.93 7.98 -6.85
CA GLU A 90 -12.33 9.28 -6.60
C GLU A 90 -11.59 9.31 -5.27
N HIS A 91 -10.43 9.96 -5.24
CA HIS A 91 -9.61 10.06 -4.04
C HIS A 91 -10.27 10.98 -3.00
N LEU A 92 -10.59 10.42 -1.85
CA LEU A 92 -11.17 11.15 -0.73
C LEU A 92 -10.08 11.84 0.10
N LYS A 93 -10.19 13.16 0.23
CA LYS A 93 -9.28 13.96 1.06
C LYS A 93 -9.69 13.87 2.53
N ILE A 94 -8.73 13.49 3.39
CA ILE A 94 -8.94 13.41 4.83
C ILE A 94 -9.30 14.81 5.37
N SER A 95 -10.50 14.96 5.92
CA SER A 95 -10.95 16.24 6.48
C SER A 95 -10.40 16.44 7.90
N ALA A 96 -9.18 16.98 7.98
CA ALA A 96 -8.46 17.36 9.21
C ALA A 96 -8.24 16.25 10.27
N ILE A 97 -7.24 16.46 11.11
CA ILE A 97 -6.71 15.46 12.06
C ILE A 97 -7.73 15.23 13.19
N GLN A 98 -8.54 14.18 13.06
CA GLN A 98 -9.26 13.60 14.20
C GLN A 98 -8.38 12.53 14.85
N LYS A 99 -8.54 12.35 16.17
CA LYS A 99 -7.80 11.35 16.96
C LYS A 99 -7.86 9.98 16.27
N ILE A 100 -6.73 9.29 16.24
CA ILE A 100 -6.58 7.98 15.59
C ILE A 100 -7.14 6.91 16.54
N PRO A 101 -7.63 5.75 16.04
CA PRO A 101 -8.17 4.73 16.92
C PRO A 101 -7.11 4.18 17.88
N ASP A 102 -7.47 3.95 19.14
CA ASP A 102 -6.58 3.34 20.16
C ASP A 102 -6.14 1.90 19.83
N LYS A 103 -6.79 1.24 18.86
CA LYS A 103 -6.48 -0.13 18.43
C LYS A 103 -5.26 -0.15 17.48
N CYS A 104 -4.62 -1.32 17.35
CA CYS A 104 -3.51 -1.47 16.42
C CYS A 104 -3.99 -1.66 14.96
N PRO A 105 -3.34 -1.01 13.97
CA PRO A 105 -3.55 -1.32 12.56
C PRO A 105 -3.03 -2.73 12.23
N GLY A 106 -3.54 -3.32 11.14
CA GLY A 106 -3.15 -4.66 10.68
C GLY A 106 -4.31 -5.52 10.18
N ILE A 107 -4.00 -6.73 9.69
CA ILE A 107 -5.00 -7.65 9.09
C ILE A 107 -6.08 -8.06 10.10
N LEU A 108 -5.70 -8.29 11.35
CA LEU A 108 -6.64 -8.62 12.44
C LEU A 108 -7.36 -7.37 13.00
N GLY A 109 -6.94 -6.18 12.58
CA GLY A 109 -7.50 -4.90 13.00
C GLY A 109 -8.70 -4.47 12.16
N VAL A 110 -9.65 -5.36 11.85
CA VAL A 110 -10.85 -5.03 11.05
C VAL A 110 -11.60 -3.80 11.62
N ASP A 111 -11.66 -3.71 12.94
CA ASP A 111 -12.26 -2.57 13.66
C ASP A 111 -11.46 -1.27 13.50
N TYR A 112 -10.14 -1.36 13.31
CA TYR A 112 -9.28 -0.18 13.21
C TYR A 112 -9.65 0.67 12.00
N TYR A 113 -9.68 0.05 10.81
CA TYR A 113 -9.97 0.75 9.56
C TYR A 113 -11.43 1.20 9.49
N THR A 114 -12.36 0.44 10.06
CA THR A 114 -13.78 0.86 10.17
C THR A 114 -13.92 2.13 11.00
N LYS A 115 -13.26 2.19 12.16
CA LYS A 115 -13.21 3.40 12.99
C LYS A 115 -12.52 4.56 12.28
N LEU A 116 -11.44 4.28 11.55
CA LEU A 116 -10.71 5.29 10.78
C LEU A 116 -11.60 5.95 9.73
N LYS A 117 -12.43 5.18 9.00
CA LYS A 117 -13.43 5.72 8.06
C LYS A 117 -14.42 6.64 8.75
N ALA A 118 -14.99 6.20 9.87
CA ALA A 118 -16.00 6.97 10.61
C ALA A 118 -15.44 8.31 11.11
N MET A 119 -14.17 8.35 11.52
CA MET A 119 -13.53 9.56 12.01
C MET A 119 -13.11 10.50 10.86
N TYR A 120 -12.52 9.98 9.79
CA TYR A 120 -12.08 10.83 8.68
C TYR A 120 -13.21 11.30 7.78
N PHE A 121 -14.31 10.55 7.70
CA PHE A 121 -15.42 10.82 6.79
C PHE A 121 -16.78 10.62 7.47
N PRO A 122 -17.11 11.38 8.54
CA PRO A 122 -18.34 11.17 9.30
C PRO A 122 -19.63 11.40 8.49
N LYS A 123 -19.52 12.12 7.36
CA LYS A 123 -20.63 12.43 6.44
C LYS A 123 -20.88 11.35 5.39
N ILE A 124 -19.96 10.41 5.22
CA ILE A 124 -20.02 9.37 4.19
C ILE A 124 -20.17 8.02 4.89
N SER A 125 -21.08 7.18 4.40
CA SER A 125 -21.22 5.83 4.94
C SER A 125 -19.92 5.04 4.75
N ALA A 126 -19.42 4.40 5.81
CA ALA A 126 -18.19 3.62 5.78
C ALA A 126 -18.18 2.48 4.73
N ALA A 127 -19.37 2.00 4.34
CA ALA A 127 -19.53 1.00 3.28
C ALA A 127 -19.19 1.54 1.88
N LYS A 128 -19.33 2.87 1.67
CA LYS A 128 -19.02 3.55 0.40
C LYS A 128 -17.55 3.98 0.29
N ILE A 129 -16.77 3.80 1.35
CA ILE A 129 -15.36 4.19 1.39
C ILE A 129 -14.51 2.96 1.19
N ARG A 130 -13.56 3.02 0.26
CA ARG A 130 -12.51 2.02 0.07
C ARG A 130 -11.20 2.51 0.66
N ILE A 131 -10.42 1.58 1.21
CA ILE A 131 -9.13 1.85 1.83
C ILE A 131 -8.10 0.94 1.21
N TYR A 132 -6.99 1.55 0.82
CA TYR A 132 -5.86 0.82 0.30
C TYR A 132 -4.60 1.24 1.03
N GLU A 133 -3.71 0.28 1.19
CA GLU A 133 -2.35 0.50 1.67
C GLU A 133 -1.35 0.01 0.65
N LEU A 134 -0.26 0.75 0.52
CA LEU A 134 0.86 0.39 -0.31
C LEU A 134 2.15 0.57 0.49
N PHE A 135 2.90 -0.52 0.61
CA PHE A 135 4.26 -0.54 1.10
C PHE A 135 5.18 -0.76 -0.09
N VAL A 136 6.22 0.04 -0.20
CA VAL A 136 7.25 -0.10 -1.25
C VAL A 136 8.62 -0.10 -0.62
N MET A 137 9.49 -0.96 -1.14
CA MET A 137 10.88 -1.08 -0.74
C MET A 137 11.76 -1.00 -1.99
N ASN A 138 12.60 0.02 -2.02
CA ASN A 138 13.48 0.35 -3.14
C ASN A 138 14.95 0.32 -2.69
N LEU A 139 15.87 0.20 -3.63
CA LEU A 139 17.29 0.40 -3.36
C LEU A 139 17.55 1.81 -2.79
N GLY A 140 18.45 1.93 -1.80
CA GLY A 140 18.70 3.17 -1.03
C GLY A 140 19.21 4.39 -1.82
N ILE A 141 19.44 4.24 -3.12
CA ILE A 141 19.82 5.31 -4.05
C ILE A 141 18.60 6.06 -4.63
N VAL A 142 17.39 5.50 -4.50
CA VAL A 142 16.17 6.09 -5.08
C VAL A 142 15.73 7.30 -4.25
N SER A 143 15.46 8.42 -4.94
CA SER A 143 14.95 9.64 -4.31
C SER A 143 13.49 9.49 -3.87
N ALA A 144 13.06 10.28 -2.88
CA ALA A 144 11.67 10.27 -2.43
C ALA A 144 10.67 10.63 -3.55
N SER A 145 11.04 11.54 -4.45
CA SER A 145 10.20 11.93 -5.60
C SER A 145 10.03 10.77 -6.59
N ALA A 146 11.10 10.05 -6.90
CA ALA A 146 11.05 8.89 -7.78
C ALA A 146 10.22 7.75 -7.16
N LEU A 147 10.39 7.49 -5.87
CA LEU A 147 9.61 6.49 -5.14
C LEU A 147 8.11 6.84 -5.17
N LEU A 148 7.75 8.11 -4.93
CA LEU A 148 6.35 8.55 -4.98
C LEU A 148 5.73 8.36 -6.37
N GLN A 149 6.44 8.74 -7.43
CA GLN A 149 5.97 8.54 -8.81
C GLN A 149 5.80 7.05 -9.13
N GLN A 150 6.75 6.23 -8.69
CA GLN A 150 6.69 4.78 -8.86
C GLN A 150 5.50 4.17 -8.13
N ALA A 151 5.26 4.57 -6.88
CA ALA A 151 4.13 4.11 -6.08
C ALA A 151 2.78 4.42 -6.75
N LYS A 152 2.63 5.63 -7.31
CA LYS A 152 1.44 6.00 -8.09
C LYS A 152 1.25 5.09 -9.31
N LYS A 153 2.29 4.91 -10.12
CA LYS A 153 2.24 4.06 -11.32
C LYS A 153 1.92 2.59 -10.96
N LEU A 154 2.54 2.08 -9.89
CA LEU A 154 2.28 0.73 -9.38
C LEU A 154 0.82 0.56 -8.94
N SER A 155 0.26 1.54 -8.22
CA SER A 155 -1.13 1.48 -7.77
C SER A 155 -2.13 1.43 -8.95
N SER A 156 -1.91 2.27 -9.97
CA SER A 156 -2.73 2.26 -11.21
C SER A 156 -2.63 0.92 -11.94
N THR A 157 -1.42 0.39 -12.07
CA THR A 157 -1.22 -0.87 -12.81
C THR A 157 -1.88 -2.06 -12.09
N ILE A 158 -1.82 -2.09 -10.75
CA ILE A 158 -2.51 -3.11 -9.94
C ILE A 158 -4.03 -2.97 -10.07
N TRP A 159 -4.53 -1.74 -10.12
CA TRP A 159 -5.95 -1.46 -10.34
C TRP A 159 -6.44 -2.00 -11.70
N ASP A 160 -5.73 -1.66 -12.78
CA ASP A 160 -6.06 -2.09 -14.14
C ASP A 160 -6.09 -3.62 -14.27
N LEU A 161 -5.16 -4.31 -13.61
CA LEU A 161 -5.06 -5.77 -13.64
C LEU A 161 -6.05 -6.49 -12.71
N LYS A 162 -6.57 -5.82 -11.67
CA LYS A 162 -7.65 -6.37 -10.84
C LYS A 162 -9.01 -6.37 -11.55
N GLY A 163 -9.15 -5.61 -12.64
CA GLY A 163 -10.28 -5.71 -13.57
C GLY A 163 -11.64 -5.50 -12.90
N PHE A 164 -11.96 -4.26 -12.54
CA PHE A 164 -13.35 -3.83 -12.49
C PHE A 164 -13.70 -3.18 -13.84
N PRO A 165 -14.76 -3.60 -14.54
CA PRO A 165 -15.15 -2.97 -15.80
C PRO A 165 -15.89 -1.67 -15.47
N ASN A 166 -15.19 -0.54 -15.57
CA ASN A 166 -15.67 0.64 -16.31
C ASN A 166 -14.67 1.79 -16.23
N ASN A 167 -14.15 2.14 -17.41
CA ASN A 167 -14.00 3.50 -17.96
C ASN A 167 -13.93 4.66 -16.97
N ALA A 168 -12.74 5.26 -16.86
CA ALA A 168 -12.50 6.67 -17.18
C ALA A 168 -11.03 7.02 -16.90
N ILE A 169 -10.10 6.57 -17.76
CA ILE A 169 -8.86 7.32 -17.98
C ILE A 169 -9.04 8.00 -19.33
N ASP A 170 -9.85 9.05 -19.31
CA ASP A 170 -9.82 10.09 -20.32
C ASP A 170 -9.63 11.40 -19.57
N LEU A 171 -8.37 11.71 -19.28
CA LEU A 171 -7.89 13.01 -18.83
C LEU A 171 -6.44 13.17 -19.33
N LEU A 172 -6.34 13.24 -20.66
CA LEU A 172 -5.42 14.15 -21.36
C LEU A 172 -6.25 15.21 -22.06
#